data_AF-A0A536GN02-F1
#
_entry.id   AF-A0A536GN02-F1
#
_cell.length_a   1.000
_cell.length_b   1.000
_cell.length_c   1.000
_cell.angle_alpha   90.00
_cell.angle_beta   90.00
_cell.angle_gamma   90.00
#
_symmetry.space_group_name_H-M   'P 1'
#
loop_
_entity.id
_entity.type
_entity.pdbx_description
1 polymer ?
#
loop_
_entity_poly.entity_id
_entity_poly.type
_entity_poly.pdbx_seq_one_letter_code
_entity_poly.pdbx_strand_id
1 'polypeptide(L)' 'MTTSSGVVVIGNGAFTTVVSGSDGSVLFKGSVANPKAAMIFGAATIANGRIYQGDTAGYLYAYGIDGG' A
#
# COMPACT_ATOMS: atom_id res chain seq x y z
N MET A 1 -12.26 -0.41 24.79
CA MET A 1 -11.52 0.00 23.57
C MET A 1 -11.00 -1.29 22.93
N THR A 2 -11.47 -1.65 21.74
CA THR A 2 -10.99 -2.83 21.02
C THR A 2 -10.31 -2.35 19.74
N THR A 3 -8.98 -2.27 19.76
CA THR A 3 -8.18 -2.01 18.56
C THR A 3 -8.05 -3.33 17.80
N SER A 4 -8.59 -3.39 16.58
CA SER A 4 -7.79 -4.06 15.54
C SER A 4 -6.62 -3.11 15.31
N SER A 5 -5.39 -3.61 15.42
CA SER A 5 -4.22 -2.82 15.06
C SER A 5 -4.24 -2.66 13.53
N GLY A 6 -5.06 -1.73 13.04
CA GLY A 6 -5.30 -1.52 11.62
C GLY A 6 -4.06 -1.01 10.91
N VAL A 7 -4.14 -0.87 9.59
CA VAL A 7 -3.04 -0.31 8.76
C VAL A 7 -3.50 0.95 8.05
N VAL A 8 -2.56 1.84 7.75
CA VAL A 8 -2.74 2.94 6.81
C VAL A 8 -1.90 2.64 5.58
N VAL A 9 -2.51 2.76 4.41
CA VAL A 9 -1.85 2.52 3.11
C VAL A 9 -1.73 3.83 2.37
N ILE A 10 -0.52 4.12 1.88
CA ILE A 10 -0.17 5.37 1.24
C ILE A 10 0.45 5.07 -0.12
N GLY A 11 -0.19 5.55 -1.19
CA GLY A 11 0.48 5.72 -2.47
C GLY A 11 1.37 6.96 -2.42
N ASN A 12 2.69 6.78 -2.56
CA ASN A 12 3.66 7.87 -2.48
C ASN A 12 4.62 7.85 -3.68
N GLY A 13 4.15 8.35 -4.82
CA GLY A 13 4.91 8.38 -6.06
C GLY A 13 5.15 6.96 -6.57
N ALA A 14 6.39 6.52 -6.67
CA ALA A 14 6.73 5.19 -7.16
C ALA A 14 6.54 4.06 -6.13
N PHE A 15 5.98 4.35 -4.96
CA PHE A 15 5.89 3.39 -3.85
C PHE A 15 4.47 3.28 -3.28
N THR A 16 4.16 2.09 -2.78
CA THR A 16 3.10 1.86 -1.79
C THR A 16 3.79 1.68 -0.44
N THR A 17 3.42 2.49 0.53
CA THR A 17 3.91 2.37 1.91
C THR A 17 2.77 1.97 2.82
N VAL A 18 2.97 0.94 3.63
CA VAL A 18 2.01 0.49 4.65
C VAL A 18 2.60 0.81 6.01
N VAL A 19 1.82 1.49 6.84
CA VAL A 19 2.21 1.82 8.22
C VAL A 19 1.19 1.28 9.20
N SER A 20 1.65 0.98 10.42
CA SER A 20 0.78 0.60 11.52
C SER A 20 -0.12 1.77 11.89
N GLY A 21 -1.42 1.52 12.00
CA GLY A 21 -2.39 2.50 12.49
C GLY A 21 -2.25 2.80 13.98
N SER A 22 -1.50 2.00 14.73
CA SER A 22 -1.31 2.20 16.18
C SER A 22 -0.23 3.22 16.52
N ASP A 23 0.87 3.25 15.76
CA ASP A 23 2.06 4.03 16.08
C ASP A 23 2.76 4.66 14.85
N GLY A 24 2.26 4.41 13.64
CA GLY A 24 2.83 4.94 12.40
C GLY A 24 4.13 4.26 11.94
N SER A 25 4.56 3.17 12.59
CA SER A 25 5.72 2.41 12.16
C SER A 25 5.53 1.84 10.75
N VAL A 26 6.58 1.86 9.92
CA VAL A 26 6.52 1.30 8.56
C VAL A 26 6.53 -0.23 8.66
N LEU A 27 5.48 -0.85 8.13
CA LEU A 27 5.31 -2.31 8.08
C LEU A 27 5.83 -2.88 6.75
N PHE A 28 5.56 -2.17 5.65
CA PHE A 28 5.93 -2.62 4.30
C PHE A 28 6.13 -1.45 3.35
N LYS A 29 7.00 -1.65 2.35
CA LYS A 29 7.20 -0.71 1.25
C LYS A 29 7.39 -1.47 -0.08
N GLY A 30 6.39 -1.37 -0.95
CA GLY A 30 6.43 -1.94 -2.30
C GLY A 30 6.78 -0.89 -3.34
N SER A 31 7.62 -1.23 -4.31
CA SER A 31 7.87 -0.39 -5.49
C SER A 31 6.95 -0.78 -6.63
N VAL A 32 6.58 0.19 -7.45
CA VAL A 32 6.07 -0.09 -8.80
C VAL A 32 7.15 -0.79 -9.64
N ALA A 33 6.72 -1.49 -10.70
CA ALA A 33 7.61 -2.26 -11.58
C ALA A 33 8.65 -1.38 -12.29
N ASN A 34 8.27 -0.16 -12.70
CA ASN A 34 9.19 0.82 -13.29
C ASN A 34 9.08 2.18 -12.59
N PRO A 35 9.89 2.43 -11.54
CA PRO A 35 9.80 3.65 -10.73
C PRO A 35 10.20 4.93 -11.48
N LYS A 36 10.75 4.83 -12.69
CA LYS A 36 11.04 5.98 -13.55
C LYS A 36 9.87 6.40 -14.44
N ALA A 37 8.86 5.54 -14.60
CA ALA A 37 7.77 5.73 -15.56
C ALA A 37 6.37 5.60 -14.95
N ALA A 38 6.26 5.03 -13.74
CA ALA A 38 4.98 4.80 -13.09
C ALA A 38 4.91 5.51 -11.73
N MET A 39 3.74 6.04 -11.43
CA MET A 39 3.41 6.64 -10.14
C MET A 39 2.07 6.12 -9.64
N ILE A 40 1.88 6.18 -8.33
CA ILE A 40 0.64 5.88 -7.64
C ILE A 40 0.04 7.20 -7.16
N PHE A 41 -1.06 7.60 -7.80
CA PHE A 41 -1.86 8.76 -7.39
C PHE A 41 -3.21 8.37 -6.78
N GLY A 42 -3.67 7.15 -7.05
CA GLY A 42 -4.96 6.64 -6.57
C GLY A 42 -4.91 6.18 -5.11
N ALA A 43 -6.09 6.06 -4.51
CA ALA A 43 -6.24 5.46 -3.19
C ALA A 43 -6.14 3.92 -3.26
N ALA A 44 -5.60 3.32 -2.21
CA ALA A 44 -5.62 1.88 -2.05
C ALA A 44 -7.04 1.36 -1.79
N THR A 45 -7.34 0.15 -2.24
CA THR A 45 -8.51 -0.62 -1.78
C THR A 45 -8.04 -1.78 -0.93
N ILE A 46 -8.67 -2.00 0.22
CA ILE A 46 -8.40 -3.17 1.07
C ILE A 46 -9.62 -4.08 1.02
N ALA A 47 -9.43 -5.32 0.60
CA ALA A 47 -10.47 -6.33 0.56
C ALA A 47 -9.89 -7.72 0.84
N ASN A 48 -10.56 -8.51 1.69
CA ASN A 48 -10.17 -9.89 2.01
C ASN A 48 -8.69 -10.05 2.41
N GLY A 49 -8.19 -9.16 3.27
CA GLY A 49 -6.80 -9.21 3.76
C GLY A 49 -5.75 -8.81 2.72
N ARG A 50 -6.15 -8.25 1.59
CA ARG A 50 -5.25 -7.77 0.53
C ARG A 50 -5.41 -6.29 0.27
N ILE A 51 -4.28 -5.65 -0.05
CA ILE A 51 -4.17 -4.26 -0.46
C ILE A 51 -4.02 -4.23 -1.97
N TYR A 52 -4.85 -3.44 -2.64
CA TYR A 52 -4.84 -3.27 -4.08
C TYR A 52 -4.50 -1.83 -4.44
N GLN A 53 -3.49 -1.66 -5.29
CA GLN A 53 -2.99 -0.35 -5.69
C GLN A 53 -2.74 -0.31 -7.19
N GLY A 54 -3.38 0.62 -7.89
CA GLY A 54 -3.10 0.89 -9.30
C GLY A 54 -2.01 1.95 -9.48
N ASP A 55 -1.21 1.82 -10.52
CA ASP A 55 -0.29 2.87 -10.99
C ASP A 55 -0.73 3.53 -12.30
N THR A 56 -0.03 4.59 -12.70
CA THR A 56 -0.28 5.32 -13.95
C THR A 56 0.11 4.58 -15.22
N ALA A 57 0.86 3.48 -15.11
CA ALA A 57 1.25 2.64 -16.25
C ALA A 57 0.22 1.51 -16.51
N GLY A 58 -0.84 1.43 -15.70
CA GLY A 58 -1.90 0.45 -15.85
C GLY A 58 -1.64 -0.87 -15.12
N TYR A 59 -0.63 -0.94 -14.25
CA TYR A 59 -0.41 -2.11 -13.41
C TYR A 59 -1.24 -2.04 -12.13
N LEU A 60 -1.77 -3.20 -11.73
CA LEU A 60 -2.42 -3.42 -10.44
C LEU A 60 -1.50 -4.28 -9.57
N TYR A 61 -1.12 -3.74 -8.42
CA TYR A 61 -0.35 -4.44 -7.40
C TYR A 61 -1.28 -4.99 -6.34
N ALA A 62 -0.95 -6.16 -5.80
CA ALA A 62 -1.64 -6.79 -4.69
C ALA A 62 -0.62 -7.17 -3.61
N TYR A 63 -0.87 -6.77 -2.37
CA TYR A 63 -0.03 -7.08 -1.22
C TYR A 63 -0.88 -7.74 -0.13
N GLY A 64 -0.30 -8.64 0.65
CA GLY A 64 -0.87 -9.05 1.92
C GLY A 64 -0.90 -7.88 2.89
N ILE A 65 -1.95 -7.79 3.71
CA ILE A 65 -2.07 -6.73 4.73
C ILE A 65 -0.99 -6.82 5.82
N ASP A 66 -0.35 -7.97 5.92
CA ASP A 66 0.81 -8.34 6.74
C ASP A 66 2.15 -8.08 6.04
N GLY A 67 2.15 -7.50 4.83
CA GLY A 67 3.37 -7.14 4.09
C GLY A 67 4.00 -8.25 3.26
N GLY A 68 3.27 -9.37 3.07
CA GLY A 68 3.63 -10.48 2.18
C GLY A 68 3.26 -10.28 0.72
#